data_AF-A0A1H2QJ80-F1
#
_entry.id   AF-A0A1H2QJ80-F1
#
_cell.length_a   1.000
_cell.length_b   1.000
_cell.length_c   1.000
_cell.angle_alpha   90.00
_cell.angle_beta   90.00
_cell.angle_gamma   90.00
#
_symmetry.space_group_name_H-M   'P 1'
#
loop_
_entity.id
_entity.type
_entity.pdbx_description
1 polymer ?
#
loop_
_entity_poly.entity_id
_entity_poly.type
_entity_poly.pdbx_seq_one_letter_code
_entity_poly.pdbx_strand_id
1 'polypeptide(L)'
;MHWDRCRDFEGEKALGIWLLVDDSGTVEKELYVESHEYRDDGFDVYTATLAGEWTHLEATDTADEAFPRALESLDDSGYERTDH
;
A
#
# COMPACT_ATOMS: atom_id res chain seq x y z
N MET A 1 14.27 9.05 -3.36
CA MET A 1 12.90 8.53 -3.17
C MET A 1 12.92 7.45 -2.10
N HIS A 2 11.93 7.45 -1.21
CA HIS A 2 11.78 6.46 -0.13
C HIS A 2 10.30 6.19 0.15
N TRP A 3 10.00 5.02 0.73
CA TRP A 3 8.65 4.66 1.15
C TRP A 3 8.40 5.09 2.58
N ASP A 4 7.37 5.89 2.78
CA ASP A 4 6.92 6.35 4.08
C ASP A 4 5.62 5.66 4.47
N ARG A 5 5.58 5.05 5.65
CA ARG A 5 4.35 4.44 6.16
C ARG A 5 3.40 5.53 6.66
N CYS A 6 2.28 5.70 5.98
CA CYS A 6 1.23 6.62 6.41
C CYS A 6 0.29 5.92 7.39
N ARG A 7 -0.14 6.65 8.42
CA ARG A 7 -1.15 6.16 9.38
C ARG A 7 -2.53 6.52 8.85
N ASP A 8 -3.33 5.47 8.68
CA ASP A 8 -4.63 5.41 8.03
C ASP A 8 -5.46 6.71 7.93
N PHE A 9 -5.92 7.01 6.71
CA PHE A 9 -6.88 8.07 6.45
C PHE A 9 -7.91 7.61 5.40
N GLU A 10 -8.85 6.76 5.81
CA GLU A 10 -10.31 6.96 5.61
C GLU A 10 -11.09 5.72 6.06
N GLY A 11 -11.90 5.88 7.11
CA GLY A 11 -13.07 5.02 7.32
C GLY A 11 -12.82 3.54 7.60
N GLU A 12 -11.70 3.19 8.26
CA GLU A 12 -11.43 1.85 8.81
C GLU A 12 -11.13 0.76 7.76
N LYS A 13 -10.88 1.11 6.50
CA LYS A 13 -10.77 0.14 5.38
C LYS A 13 -9.34 -0.19 4.98
N ALA A 14 -8.49 0.83 4.96
CA ALA A 14 -7.08 0.62 4.68
C ALA A 14 -6.40 0.16 5.98
N LEU A 15 -5.63 -0.91 5.90
CA LEU A 15 -4.88 -1.44 7.03
C LEU A 15 -3.41 -1.02 6.96
N GLY A 16 -2.92 -0.79 5.75
CA GLY A 16 -1.57 -0.30 5.50
C GLY A 16 -1.56 0.62 4.30
N ILE A 17 -0.94 1.79 4.45
CA ILE A 17 -0.70 2.75 3.38
C ILE A 17 0.77 3.12 3.41
N TRP A 18 1.41 3.06 2.25
CA TRP A 18 2.79 3.52 2.05
C TRP A 18 2.83 4.51 0.90
N LEU A 19 3.62 5.56 1.07
CA LEU A 19 3.78 6.64 0.10
C LEU A 19 5.22 6.66 -0.39
N LEU A 20 5.44 6.51 -1.69
CA LEU A 20 6.75 6.68 -2.29
C LEU A 20 6.96 8.18 -2.49
N VAL A 21 7.81 8.77 -1.66
CA VAL A 21 8.07 10.21 -1.68
C VAL A 21 9.44 10.53 -2.27
N ASP A 22 9.52 11.61 -3.05
CA ASP A 22 10.78 12.16 -3.54
C ASP A 22 11.47 13.05 -2.48
N ASP A 23 12.70 13.48 -2.75
CA ASP A 23 13.48 14.36 -1.87
C ASP A 23 12.80 15.73 -1.61
N SER A 24 11.88 16.15 -2.48
CA SER A 24 11.07 17.35 -2.35
C SER A 24 9.78 17.14 -1.53
N GLY A 25 9.49 15.89 -1.14
CA GLY A 25 8.27 15.50 -0.42
C GLY A 25 7.06 15.26 -1.31
N THR A 26 7.23 15.14 -2.63
CA THR A 26 6.14 14.80 -3.56
C THR A 26 5.88 13.30 -3.52
N VAL A 27 4.62 12.88 -3.39
CA VAL A 27 4.22 11.48 -3.49
C VAL A 27 4.17 11.08 -4.95
N GLU A 28 4.96 10.10 -5.38
CA GLU A 28 4.98 9.61 -6.76
C GLU A 28 4.05 8.39 -6.94
N LYS A 29 3.96 7.55 -5.91
CA LYS A 29 3.19 6.31 -5.90
C LYS A 29 2.71 6.01 -4.50
N GLU A 30 1.58 5.34 -4.41
CA GLU A 30 0.97 4.90 -3.17
C GLU A 30 0.81 3.38 -3.24
N LEU A 31 0.98 2.69 -2.12
CA LEU A 31 0.72 1.26 -1.96
C LEU A 31 -0.23 1.06 -0.81
N TYR A 32 -1.21 0.19 -1.00
CA TYR A 32 -2.28 -0.04 -0.05
C TYR A 32 -2.49 -1.52 0.22
N VAL A 33 -2.89 -1.81 1.45
CA VAL A 33 -3.57 -3.03 1.86
C VAL A 33 -4.97 -2.62 2.29
N GLU A 34 -5.99 -3.03 1.55
CA GLU A 34 -7.40 -2.72 1.83
C GLU A 34 -8.15 -3.99 2.25
N SER A 35 -9.04 -3.88 3.24
CA SER A 35 -10.03 -4.91 3.54
C SER A 35 -11.32 -4.70 2.73
N HIS A 36 -11.79 -5.77 2.10
CA HIS A 36 -13.07 -5.83 1.40
C HIS A 36 -14.10 -6.66 2.19
N GLU A 37 -14.02 -6.62 3.52
CA GLU A 37 -14.93 -7.31 4.45
C GLU A 37 -16.41 -7.01 4.18
N TYR A 38 -16.70 -5.89 3.51
CA TYR A 38 -18.05 -5.51 3.07
C TYR A 38 -18.62 -6.38 1.94
N ARG A 39 -17.79 -7.20 1.27
CA ARG A 39 -18.16 -7.97 0.06
C ARG A 39 -17.88 -9.46 0.19
N ASP A 40 -16.67 -9.85 0.58
CA ASP A 40 -16.21 -11.25 0.53
C ASP A 40 -15.17 -11.63 1.61
N ASP A 41 -15.01 -10.83 2.68
CA ASP A 41 -14.08 -11.13 3.80
C ASP A 41 -12.58 -11.19 3.41
N GLY A 42 -12.18 -10.62 2.26
CA GLY A 42 -10.81 -10.66 1.74
C GLY A 42 -10.05 -9.34 1.82
N PHE A 43 -8.78 -9.38 1.44
CA PHE A 43 -7.85 -8.24 1.39
C PHE A 43 -7.19 -8.12 0.03
N ASP A 44 -7.08 -6.92 -0.49
CA ASP A 44 -6.37 -6.64 -1.73
C ASP A 44 -5.16 -5.74 -1.49
N VAL A 45 -4.10 -6.04 -2.24
CA VAL A 45 -2.89 -5.22 -2.30
C VAL A 45 -2.88 -4.53 -3.66
N TYR A 46 -2.73 -3.21 -3.67
CA TYR A 46 -2.68 -2.44 -4.91
C TYR A 46 -1.76 -1.23 -4.79
N THR A 47 -1.34 -0.73 -5.94
CA THR A 47 -0.63 0.55 -6.05
C THR A 47 -1.44 1.56 -6.85
N ALA A 48 -1.37 2.82 -6.45
CA ALA A 48 -1.93 3.93 -7.20
C ALA A 48 -0.84 4.94 -7.58
N THR A 49 -0.94 5.55 -8.75
CA THR A 49 -0.12 6.71 -9.14
C THR A 49 -0.95 7.99 -9.03
N LEU A 50 -0.27 9.15 -8.92
CA LEU A 50 -0.96 10.46 -8.96
C LEU A 50 -1.73 10.73 -10.25
N ALA A 51 -1.43 10.01 -11.33
CA ALA A 51 -2.19 10.06 -12.57
C ALA A 51 -3.57 9.39 -12.46
N GLY A 52 -3.87 8.75 -11.32
CA GLY A 52 -5.10 8.00 -11.08
C GLY A 52 -5.06 6.59 -11.66
N GLU A 53 -3.87 6.04 -11.93
CA GLU A 53 -3.73 4.67 -12.41
C GLU A 53 -3.63 3.71 -11.22
N TRP A 54 -4.52 2.71 -11.21
CA TRP A 54 -4.58 1.69 -10.17
C TRP A 54 -4.09 0.37 -10.73
N THR A 55 -3.14 -0.25 -10.04
CA THR A 55 -2.62 -1.58 -10.36
C THR A 55 -2.90 -2.50 -9.20
N HIS A 56 -3.74 -3.52 -9.44
CA HIS A 56 -3.96 -4.59 -8.50
C HIS A 56 -2.75 -5.54 -8.51
N LEU A 57 -2.16 -5.77 -7.35
CA LEU A 57 -0.98 -6.62 -7.19
C LEU A 57 -1.37 -8.03 -6.80
N GLU A 58 -2.21 -8.18 -5.78
CA GLU A 58 -2.66 -9.49 -5.30
C GLU A 58 -3.96 -9.39 -4.49
N ALA A 59 -4.74 -10.48 -4.52
CA ALA A 59 -5.89 -10.70 -3.64
C ALA A 59 -5.54 -11.83 -2.65
N THR A 60 -5.90 -11.63 -1.38
CA THR A 60 -5.59 -12.56 -0.28
C THR A 60 -6.80 -12.72 0.63
N ASP A 61 -6.88 -13.84 1.33
CA ASP A 61 -7.99 -14.12 2.25
C ASP A 61 -7.78 -13.48 3.63
N THR A 62 -6.53 -13.18 4.02
CA THR A 62 -6.21 -12.65 5.35
C THR A 62 -5.22 -11.50 5.32
N ALA A 63 -5.30 -10.60 6.32
CA ALA A 63 -4.34 -9.53 6.49
C ALA A 63 -2.91 -10.07 6.73
N ASP A 64 -2.76 -11.20 7.42
CA ASP A 64 -1.45 -11.83 7.66
C ASP A 64 -0.77 -12.27 6.35
N GLU A 65 -1.55 -12.51 5.29
CA GLU A 65 -1.04 -12.77 3.93
C GLU A 65 -0.83 -11.48 3.13
N ALA A 66 -1.75 -10.52 3.23
CA ALA A 66 -1.71 -9.25 2.48
C ALA A 66 -0.49 -8.39 2.85
N PHE A 67 -0.17 -8.29 4.14
CA PHE A 67 0.93 -7.44 4.60
C PHE A 67 2.30 -7.90 4.08
N PRO A 68 2.70 -9.18 4.20
CA PRO A 68 3.94 -9.66 3.59
C PRO A 68 4.06 -9.35 2.11
N ARG A 69 2.95 -9.37 1.35
CA ARG A 69 2.92 -9.07 -0.08
C ARG A 69 3.11 -7.60 -0.39
N ALA A 70 2.49 -6.74 0.40
CA ALA A 70 2.79 -5.33 0.40
C ALA A 70 4.28 -5.09 0.68
N LEU A 71 4.83 -5.72 1.72
CA LEU A 71 6.25 -5.55 2.08
C LEU A 71 7.21 -6.07 1.00
N GLU A 72 6.90 -7.19 0.36
CA GLU A 72 7.67 -7.73 -0.79
C GLU A 72 7.66 -6.74 -1.96
N SER A 73 6.51 -6.14 -2.26
CA SER A 73 6.39 -5.13 -3.31
C SER A 73 7.19 -3.85 -3.00
N LEU A 74 7.27 -3.47 -1.72
CA LEU A 74 8.11 -2.36 -1.29
C LEU A 74 9.60 -2.70 -1.45
N ASP A 75 10.02 -3.91 -1.11
CA ASP A 75 11.43 -4.36 -1.25
C ASP A 75 11.85 -4.45 -2.73
N ASP A 76 11.00 -5.05 -3.58
CA ASP A 76 11.23 -5.18 -5.02
C ASP A 76 11.35 -3.82 -5.73
N SER A 77 10.70 -2.79 -5.19
CA SER A 77 10.79 -1.43 -5.74
C SER A 77 12.20 -0.83 -5.69
N GLY A 78 13.09 -1.38 -4.84
CA GLY A 78 14.48 -0.93 -4.68
C GLY A 78 14.64 0.39 -3.92
N TYR A 79 13.57 0.91 -3.30
CA TYR A 79 13.60 2.11 -2.48
C TYR A 79 13.64 1.77 -0.98
N GLU A 80 14.38 2.57 -0.21
CA GLU A 80 14.43 2.42 1.24
C GLU A 80 13.04 2.66 1.86
N ARG A 81 12.71 1.92 2.91
CA ARG A 81 11.46 2.07 3.66
C ARG A 81 11.72 2.68 5.03
N THR A 82 10.93 3.67 5.38
CA THR A 82 10.91 4.32 6.69
C THR A 82 9.61 3.95 7.41
N ASP A 83 9.72 3.19 8.49
CA ASP A 83 8.61 2.90 9.40
C ASP A 83 8.68 3.90 10.57
N HIS A 84 7.68 4.79 10.67
CA HIS A 84 7.56 5.80 11.74
C HIS A 84 6.68 5.34 12.91
#